data_AF-A0A061JKP5-F1
#
_entry.id   AF-A0A061JKP5-F1
#
_cell.length_a   1.000
_cell.length_b   1.000
_cell.length_c   1.000
_cell.angle_alpha   90.00
_cell.angle_beta   90.00
_cell.angle_gamma   90.00
#
_symmetry.space_group_name_H-M   'P 1'
#
loop_
_entity.id
_entity.type
_entity.pdbx_description
1 polymer ?
#
loop_
_entity_poly.entity_id
_entity_poly.type
_entity_poly.pdbx_seq_one_letter_code
_entity_poly.pdbx_strand_id
1 'polypeptide(L)'
;MQNLAQLRAIIAADPARMRILRRIKELGLADCWVAAGFVRSAVWDHLHRRGSSPLPPDIDVIWFNCELANGEMDVEIEAALRCSDDTLNWSVKNQARMHLRNHDQAYTSALDAMTHWPETATAVAVRLGANDVIEVAAPFGLDDLFNMIVRPTARFQVEKRHAYLDRLQAKNWLRTWPRLKILG
;
A
#
# COMPACT_ATOMS: atom_id res chain seq x y z
N MET A 1 2.95 1.48 -19.74
CA MET A 1 3.92 2.58 -19.52
C MET A 1 3.27 3.88 -19.04
N GLN A 2 2.11 4.30 -19.58
CA GLN A 2 1.45 5.56 -19.19
C GLN A 2 1.04 5.63 -17.71
N ASN A 3 0.36 4.60 -17.19
CA ASN A 3 -0.09 4.56 -15.79
C ASN A 3 1.08 4.62 -14.78
N LEU A 4 2.23 4.03 -15.11
CA LEU A 4 3.42 4.09 -14.26
C LEU A 4 3.96 5.52 -14.16
N ALA A 5 4.13 6.20 -15.30
CA ALA A 5 4.59 7.58 -15.34
C ALA A 5 3.61 8.52 -14.61
N GLN A 6 2.30 8.30 -14.82
CA GLN A 6 1.26 9.07 -14.15
C GLN A 6 1.27 8.86 -12.63
N LEU A 7 1.42 7.62 -12.15
CA LEU A 7 1.52 7.34 -10.71
C LEU A 7 2.71 8.06 -10.09
N ARG A 8 3.89 7.98 -10.73
CA ARG A 8 5.09 8.70 -10.28
C ARG A 8 4.84 10.20 -10.20
N ALA A 9 4.20 10.78 -11.22
CA ALA A 9 3.89 12.20 -11.24
C ALA A 9 2.91 12.60 -10.12
N ILE A 10 1.86 11.80 -9.89
CA ILE A 10 0.88 12.06 -8.81
C ILE A 10 1.56 12.07 -7.44
N ILE A 11 2.41 11.06 -7.17
CA ILE A 11 3.11 10.97 -5.88
C ILE A 11 4.16 12.06 -5.74
N ALA A 12 4.93 12.35 -6.80
CA ALA A 12 5.96 13.40 -6.78
C ALA A 12 5.37 14.81 -6.57
N ALA A 13 4.16 15.05 -7.07
CA ALA A 13 3.46 16.33 -6.91
C ALA A 13 2.85 16.51 -5.50
N ASP A 14 2.91 15.50 -4.63
CA ASP A 14 2.41 15.54 -3.26
C ASP A 14 3.56 15.69 -2.25
N PRO A 15 3.77 16.89 -1.66
CA PRO A 15 4.86 17.11 -0.73
C PRO A 15 4.75 16.27 0.54
N ALA A 16 3.55 15.96 1.03
CA ALA A 16 3.37 15.19 2.25
C ALA A 16 3.78 13.73 2.03
N ARG A 17 3.32 13.14 0.93
CA ARG A 17 3.73 11.79 0.54
C ARG A 17 5.23 11.70 0.24
N MET A 18 5.80 12.71 -0.42
CA MET A 18 7.25 12.74 -0.67
C MET A 18 8.08 12.86 0.61
N ARG A 19 7.63 13.60 1.63
CA ARG A 19 8.32 13.62 2.95
C ARG A 19 8.33 12.24 3.59
N ILE A 20 7.20 11.54 3.57
CA ILE A 20 7.08 10.17 4.09
C ILE A 20 8.03 9.22 3.37
N LEU A 21 8.07 9.26 2.03
CA LEU A 21 8.95 8.38 1.26
C LEU A 21 10.44 8.63 1.51
N ARG A 22 10.85 9.90 1.72
CA ARG A 22 12.22 10.23 2.12
C ARG A 22 12.56 9.63 3.49
N ARG A 23 11.66 9.76 4.47
CA ARG A 23 11.85 9.19 5.80
C ARG A 23 11.98 7.66 5.77
N ILE A 24 11.14 6.99 4.99
CA ILE A 24 11.21 5.53 4.86
C ILE A 24 12.51 5.10 4.17
N LYS A 25 13.00 5.85 3.18
CA LYS A 25 14.30 5.60 2.55
C LYS A 25 15.48 5.70 3.53
N GLU A 26 15.42 6.61 4.51
CA GLU A 26 16.46 6.77 5.54
C GLU A 26 16.59 5.55 6.46
N LEU A 27 15.58 4.68 6.53
CA LEU A 27 15.66 3.42 7.31
C LEU A 27 16.66 2.41 6.71
N GLY A 28 17.05 2.55 5.43
CA GLY A 28 18.02 1.66 4.79
C GLY A 28 17.56 0.21 4.60
N LEU A 29 16.25 -0.06 4.70
CA LEU A 29 15.68 -1.40 4.54
C LEU A 29 15.52 -1.77 3.05
N ALA A 30 16.10 -2.91 2.66
CA ALA A 30 16.23 -3.29 1.25
C ALA A 30 14.90 -3.56 0.52
N ASP A 31 13.96 -4.26 1.16
CA ASP A 31 12.65 -4.59 0.60
C ASP A 31 11.54 -3.90 1.40
N CYS A 32 11.60 -2.55 1.50
CA CYS A 32 10.67 -1.73 2.27
C CYS A 32 9.88 -0.74 1.39
N TRP A 33 8.57 -0.65 1.62
CA TRP A 33 7.62 0.07 0.77
C TRP A 33 6.51 0.72 1.58
N VAL A 34 5.95 1.81 1.05
CA VAL A 34 4.70 2.39 1.54
C VAL A 34 3.57 2.02 0.59
N ALA A 35 2.49 1.44 1.10
CA ALA A 35 1.57 0.67 0.28
C ALA A 35 0.09 1.03 0.46
N ALA A 36 -0.76 0.32 -0.28
CA ALA A 36 -2.19 0.26 -0.06
C ALA A 36 -2.89 1.62 -0.08
N GLY A 37 -3.41 2.05 1.08
CA GLY A 37 -4.18 3.28 1.21
C GLY A 37 -3.39 4.51 0.79
N PHE A 38 -2.08 4.51 1.02
CA PHE A 38 -1.20 5.64 0.74
C PHE A 38 -1.18 6.00 -0.75
N VAL A 39 -1.05 4.98 -1.59
CA VAL A 39 -1.03 5.12 -3.05
C VAL A 39 -2.44 5.28 -3.59
N ARG A 40 -3.36 4.42 -3.14
CA ARG A 40 -4.72 4.33 -3.69
C ARG A 40 -5.49 5.64 -3.51
N SER A 41 -5.42 6.27 -2.34
CA SER A 41 -6.11 7.54 -2.12
C SER A 41 -5.54 8.66 -2.99
N ALA A 42 -4.22 8.72 -3.19
CA ALA A 42 -3.59 9.72 -4.05
C ALA A 42 -4.11 9.64 -5.48
N VAL A 43 -4.12 8.44 -6.06
CA VAL A 43 -4.58 8.24 -7.43
C VAL A 43 -6.08 8.48 -7.55
N TRP A 44 -6.90 7.95 -6.63
CA TRP A 44 -8.35 8.13 -6.72
C TRP A 44 -8.78 9.58 -6.48
N ASP A 45 -8.15 10.31 -5.56
CA ASP A 45 -8.42 11.74 -5.38
C ASP A 45 -8.04 12.54 -6.62
N HIS A 46 -6.89 12.23 -7.26
CA HIS A 46 -6.48 12.83 -8.52
C HIS A 46 -7.51 12.56 -9.64
N LEU A 47 -7.97 11.32 -9.82
CA LEU A 47 -8.97 10.95 -10.84
C LEU A 47 -10.35 11.55 -10.58
N HIS A 48 -10.65 11.87 -9.31
CA HIS A 48 -11.85 12.61 -8.92
C HIS A 48 -11.66 14.13 -8.95
N ARG A 49 -10.49 14.63 -9.35
CA ARG A 49 -10.13 16.05 -9.41
C ARG A 49 -10.38 16.78 -8.09
N ARG A 50 -10.10 16.11 -6.98
CA ARG A 50 -10.24 16.71 -5.65
C ARG A 50 -9.09 17.70 -5.41
N GLY A 51 -9.40 18.85 -4.81
CA GLY A 51 -8.41 19.88 -4.47
C GLY A 51 -7.49 19.49 -3.31
N SER A 52 -7.85 18.46 -2.54
CA SER A 52 -7.01 17.88 -1.49
C SER A 52 -7.02 16.36 -1.57
N SER A 53 -5.86 15.75 -1.28
CA SER A 53 -5.71 14.30 -1.08
C SER A 53 -5.13 14.04 0.31
N PRO A 54 -5.98 13.93 1.36
CA PRO A 54 -5.49 13.64 2.69
C PRO A 54 -4.75 12.29 2.71
N LEU A 55 -3.78 12.18 3.62
CA LEU A 55 -3.14 10.90 3.91
C LEU A 55 -4.19 9.92 4.45
N PRO A 56 -4.06 8.60 4.17
CA PRO A 56 -4.91 7.61 4.80
C PRO A 56 -4.74 7.64 6.33
N PRO A 57 -5.73 7.15 7.10
CA PRO A 57 -5.63 7.08 8.56
C PRO A 57 -4.39 6.32 9.03
N ASP A 58 -4.01 5.27 8.32
CA ASP A 58 -2.84 4.44 8.60
C ASP A 58 -1.85 4.53 7.43
N ILE A 59 -0.57 4.74 7.74
CA ILE A 59 0.52 4.65 6.77
C ILE A 59 1.08 3.23 6.80
N ASP A 60 0.61 2.40 5.86
CA ASP A 60 1.05 1.01 5.72
C ASP A 60 2.48 0.96 5.18
N VAL A 61 3.43 0.62 6.04
CA VAL A 61 4.83 0.35 5.70
C VAL A 61 5.05 -1.16 5.73
N ILE A 62 5.26 -1.75 4.55
CA ILE A 62 5.56 -3.18 4.45
C ILE A 62 7.04 -3.34 4.18
N TRP A 63 7.65 -4.32 4.85
CA TRP A 63 9.01 -4.71 4.52
C TRP A 63 9.18 -6.22 4.57
N PHE A 64 10.26 -6.75 3.99
CA PHE A 64 10.52 -8.18 4.02
C PHE A 64 11.97 -8.47 4.42
N ASN A 65 12.12 -9.30 5.43
CA ASN A 65 13.37 -9.98 5.75
C ASN A 65 13.03 -11.28 6.51
N CYS A 66 13.37 -12.43 5.93
CA CYS A 66 13.10 -13.73 6.51
C CYS A 66 14.04 -14.09 7.68
N GLU A 67 15.23 -13.51 7.73
CA GLU A 67 16.20 -13.70 8.82
C GLU A 67 15.80 -12.90 10.08
N LEU A 68 15.08 -11.78 9.88
CA LEU A 68 14.58 -10.89 10.94
C LEU A 68 13.05 -11.02 11.13
N ALA A 69 12.54 -12.24 11.24
CA ALA A 69 11.10 -12.51 11.32
C ALA A 69 10.48 -12.22 12.70
N ASN A 70 11.23 -11.71 13.67
CA ASN A 70 10.69 -11.33 14.98
C ASN A 70 9.86 -10.03 14.87
N GLY A 71 8.90 -9.86 15.78
CA GLY A 71 8.03 -8.68 15.80
C GLY A 71 8.68 -7.43 16.41
N GLU A 72 9.84 -7.57 17.03
CA GLU A 72 10.52 -6.49 17.77
C GLU A 72 11.02 -5.41 16.80
N MET A 73 11.60 -5.83 15.67
CA MET A 73 12.07 -4.90 14.65
C MET A 73 10.94 -4.03 14.07
N ASP A 74 9.73 -4.57 13.93
CA ASP A 74 8.56 -3.77 13.50
C ASP A 74 8.25 -2.67 14.51
N VAL A 75 8.33 -2.97 15.80
CA VAL A 75 8.08 -2.01 16.88
C VAL A 75 9.18 -0.95 16.92
N GLU A 76 10.44 -1.33 16.73
CA GLU A 76 11.57 -0.40 16.69
C GLU A 76 11.45 0.57 15.50
N ILE A 77 11.12 0.06 14.31
CA ILE A 77 10.89 0.91 13.13
C ILE A 77 9.70 1.83 13.35
N GLU A 78 8.57 1.32 13.87
CA GLU A 78 7.42 2.16 14.21
C GLU A 78 7.79 3.27 15.21
N ALA A 79 8.58 2.95 16.24
CA ALA A 79 9.04 3.92 17.24
C ALA A 79 9.95 4.99 16.62
N ALA A 80 10.91 4.60 15.76
CA ALA A 80 11.77 5.53 15.05
C ALA A 80 10.98 6.47 14.14
N LEU A 81 9.99 5.94 13.42
CA LEU A 81 9.12 6.73 12.55
C LEU A 81 8.22 7.69 13.35
N ARG A 82 7.62 7.23 14.45
CA ARG A 82 6.83 8.07 15.37
C ARG A 82 7.67 9.18 16.01
N CYS A 83 8.92 8.91 16.36
CA CYS A 83 9.84 9.94 16.87
C CYS A 83 10.07 11.06 15.85
N SER A 84 10.01 10.72 14.56
CA SER A 84 10.23 11.68 13.48
C SER A 84 8.97 12.48 13.09
N ASP A 85 7.79 11.89 13.25
CA ASP A 85 6.48 12.49 13.02
C ASP A 85 5.42 11.69 13.79
N ASP A 86 5.01 12.23 14.95
CA ASP A 86 4.05 11.62 15.87
C ASP A 86 2.59 11.86 15.45
N THR A 87 2.37 12.71 14.44
CA THR A 87 1.04 13.02 13.90
C THR A 87 0.54 11.92 12.95
N LEU A 88 1.44 11.06 12.48
CA LEU A 88 1.13 9.98 11.55
C LEU A 88 0.97 8.64 12.28
N ASN A 89 -0.08 7.90 11.91
CA ASN A 89 -0.26 6.55 12.43
C ASN A 89 0.49 5.54 11.55
N TRP A 90 1.71 5.19 11.99
CA TRP A 90 2.56 4.22 11.30
C TRP A 90 2.12 2.78 11.58
N SER A 91 1.93 2.00 10.52
CA SER A 91 1.66 0.56 10.57
C SER A 91 2.78 -0.18 9.85
N VAL A 92 3.81 -0.62 10.59
CA VAL A 92 4.97 -1.33 10.01
C VAL A 92 4.79 -2.82 10.19
N LYS A 93 4.91 -3.59 9.11
CA LYS A 93 4.73 -5.04 9.14
C LYS A 93 5.78 -5.74 8.29
N ASN A 94 6.63 -6.55 8.93
CA ASN A 94 7.46 -7.52 8.22
C ASN A 94 6.57 -8.59 7.58
N GLN A 95 6.59 -8.67 6.25
CA GLN A 95 5.79 -9.62 5.49
C GLN A 95 6.25 -11.06 5.72
N ALA A 96 7.52 -11.30 6.09
CA ALA A 96 8.02 -12.64 6.39
C ALA A 96 7.22 -13.36 7.49
N ARG A 97 6.58 -12.64 8.42
CA ARG A 97 5.72 -13.20 9.48
C ARG A 97 4.22 -13.11 9.18
N MET A 98 3.81 -12.29 8.22
CA MET A 98 2.39 -11.99 8.00
C MET A 98 1.61 -13.14 7.37
N HIS A 99 2.28 -14.06 6.68
CA HIS A 99 1.65 -15.28 6.18
C HIS A 99 1.03 -16.13 7.30
N LEU A 100 1.64 -16.18 8.49
CA LEU A 100 1.13 -16.91 9.65
C LEU A 100 -0.21 -16.35 10.13
N ARG A 101 -0.29 -15.03 10.25
CA ARG A 101 -1.53 -14.33 10.65
C ARG A 101 -2.61 -14.46 9.59
N ASN A 102 -2.23 -14.45 8.31
CA ASN A 102 -3.18 -14.45 7.21
C ASN A 102 -3.61 -15.87 6.78
N HIS A 103 -3.01 -16.91 7.34
CA HIS A 103 -3.21 -18.30 6.91
C HIS A 103 -2.87 -18.50 5.43
N ASP A 104 -1.73 -17.96 5.03
CA ASP A 104 -1.17 -18.03 3.68
C ASP A 104 0.14 -18.86 3.70
N GLN A 105 0.60 -19.26 2.51
CA GLN A 105 1.94 -19.84 2.37
C GLN A 105 3.00 -18.76 2.66
N ALA A 106 4.19 -19.20 3.09
CA ALA A 106 5.30 -18.30 3.36
C ALA A 106 5.63 -17.46 2.12
N TYR A 107 5.64 -16.14 2.29
CA TYR A 107 5.99 -15.21 1.21
C TYR A 107 7.50 -15.20 0.98
N THR A 108 7.89 -14.86 -0.24
CA THR A 108 9.28 -14.79 -0.69
C THR A 108 9.82 -13.36 -0.81
N SER A 109 8.94 -12.36 -0.79
CA SER A 109 9.25 -10.92 -0.82
C SER A 109 8.05 -10.09 -0.37
N ALA A 110 8.23 -8.78 -0.20
CA ALA A 110 7.11 -7.86 0.01
C ALA A 110 6.17 -7.81 -1.20
N LEU A 111 6.72 -7.88 -2.42
CA LEU A 111 5.94 -7.93 -3.66
C LEU A 111 5.08 -9.19 -3.75
N ASP A 112 5.64 -10.35 -3.37
CA ASP A 112 4.93 -11.62 -3.32
C ASP A 112 3.80 -11.59 -2.29
N ALA A 113 4.05 -11.05 -1.09
CA ALA A 113 3.02 -10.88 -0.07
C ALA A 113 1.81 -10.06 -0.56
N MET A 114 2.04 -9.06 -1.42
CA MET A 114 0.97 -8.25 -2.00
C MET A 114 0.06 -9.03 -2.96
N THR A 115 0.51 -10.17 -3.51
CA THR A 115 -0.34 -11.04 -4.34
C THR A 115 -1.45 -11.72 -3.51
N HIS A 116 -1.26 -11.81 -2.20
CA HIS A 116 -2.22 -12.37 -1.25
C HIS A 116 -3.19 -11.34 -0.69
N TRP A 117 -3.17 -10.10 -1.17
CA TRP A 117 -4.03 -9.04 -0.64
C TRP A 117 -5.46 -9.13 -1.16
N PRO A 118 -6.44 -8.50 -0.47
CA PRO A 118 -7.84 -8.65 -0.83
C PRO A 118 -8.19 -8.11 -2.23
N GLU A 119 -7.67 -6.94 -2.63
CA GLU A 119 -7.98 -6.34 -3.94
C GLU A 119 -6.75 -5.94 -4.76
N THR A 120 -6.89 -6.09 -6.08
CA THR A 120 -5.87 -5.72 -7.08
C THR A 120 -5.47 -4.26 -7.00
N ALA A 121 -6.44 -3.34 -6.95
CA ALA A 121 -6.20 -1.89 -6.85
C ALA A 121 -5.63 -1.42 -5.50
N THR A 122 -5.65 -2.29 -4.47
CA THR A 122 -4.98 -2.02 -3.19
C THR A 122 -3.56 -2.57 -3.18
N ALA A 123 -3.27 -3.63 -3.92
CA ALA A 123 -1.95 -4.23 -4.06
C ALA A 123 -1.03 -3.36 -4.94
N VAL A 124 -0.75 -2.14 -4.49
CA VAL A 124 0.22 -1.22 -5.07
C VAL A 124 1.02 -0.57 -3.95
N ALA A 125 2.34 -0.50 -4.14
CA ALA A 125 3.26 0.11 -3.21
C ALA A 125 4.30 0.96 -3.94
N VAL A 126 4.84 1.94 -3.23
CA VAL A 126 5.86 2.85 -3.73
C VAL A 126 6.97 3.02 -2.72
N ARG A 127 8.18 3.27 -3.22
CA ARG A 127 9.33 3.67 -2.40
C ARG A 127 10.18 4.67 -3.15
N LEU A 128 11.05 5.35 -2.42
CA LEU A 128 12.05 6.23 -3.00
C LEU A 128 13.36 5.45 -3.18
N GLY A 129 13.75 5.21 -4.43
CA GLY A 129 14.97 4.52 -4.79
C GLY A 129 16.20 5.44 -4.80
N ALA A 130 17.25 4.99 -5.50
CA ALA A 130 18.42 5.82 -5.77
C ALA A 130 18.03 7.08 -6.56
N ASN A 131 18.74 8.20 -6.32
CA ASN A 131 18.52 9.49 -6.98
C ASN A 131 17.08 10.04 -6.87
N ASP A 132 16.37 9.68 -5.81
CA ASP A 132 14.98 10.09 -5.54
C ASP A 132 13.99 9.70 -6.65
N VAL A 133 14.29 8.63 -7.38
CA VAL A 133 13.34 8.04 -8.33
C VAL A 133 12.29 7.23 -7.57
N ILE A 134 11.02 7.49 -7.85
CA ILE A 134 9.91 6.71 -7.28
C ILE A 134 9.85 5.34 -7.97
N GLU A 135 10.09 4.29 -7.20
CA GLU A 135 9.90 2.90 -7.61
C GLU A 135 8.49 2.44 -7.25
N VAL A 136 7.94 1.53 -8.05
CA VAL A 136 6.56 1.06 -7.94
C VAL A 136 6.53 -0.46 -7.95
N ALA A 137 5.88 -1.04 -6.95
CA ALA A 137 5.52 -2.45 -6.87
C ALA A 137 4.02 -2.59 -7.12
N ALA A 138 3.64 -3.33 -8.17
CA ALA A 138 2.24 -3.54 -8.57
C ALA A 138 2.07 -4.93 -9.20
N PRO A 139 1.98 -6.01 -8.40
CA PRO A 139 1.98 -7.38 -8.92
C PRO A 139 0.81 -7.69 -9.85
N PHE A 140 -0.29 -6.96 -9.76
CA PHE A 140 -1.45 -7.08 -10.65
C PHE A 140 -1.52 -6.00 -11.73
N GLY A 141 -0.44 -5.21 -11.90
CA GLY A 141 -0.44 -4.02 -12.73
C GLY A 141 -1.19 -2.85 -12.09
N LEU A 142 -1.30 -1.75 -12.84
CA LEU A 142 -1.89 -0.48 -12.37
C LEU A 142 -3.29 -0.22 -12.94
N ASP A 143 -3.76 -1.06 -13.85
CA ASP A 143 -4.95 -0.74 -14.64
C ASP A 143 -6.22 -0.69 -13.80
N ASP A 144 -6.41 -1.61 -12.85
CA ASP A 144 -7.57 -1.55 -11.94
C ASP A 144 -7.54 -0.28 -11.06
N LEU A 145 -6.35 0.12 -10.59
CA LEU A 145 -6.19 1.34 -9.80
C LEU A 145 -6.61 2.59 -10.61
N PHE A 146 -6.13 2.73 -11.84
CA PHE A 146 -6.41 3.89 -12.70
C PHE A 146 -7.79 3.87 -13.34
N ASN A 147 -8.36 2.69 -13.58
CA ASN A 147 -9.72 2.55 -14.08
C ASN A 147 -10.78 2.60 -12.97
N MET A 148 -10.37 2.90 -11.72
CA MET A 148 -11.26 3.01 -10.56
C MET A 148 -12.01 1.70 -10.30
N ILE A 149 -11.36 0.56 -10.53
CA ILE A 149 -11.94 -0.77 -10.35
C ILE A 149 -11.48 -1.33 -9.00
N VAL A 150 -12.43 -1.80 -8.22
CA VAL A 150 -12.19 -2.57 -6.99
C VAL A 150 -12.59 -4.00 -7.29
N ARG A 151 -11.60 -4.88 -7.43
CA ARG A 151 -11.80 -6.29 -7.74
C ARG A 151 -11.03 -7.16 -6.75
N PRO A 152 -11.63 -8.25 -6.25
CA PRO A 152 -10.93 -9.19 -5.40
C PRO A 152 -9.82 -9.92 -6.17
N THR A 153 -8.72 -10.24 -5.50
CA THR A 153 -7.72 -11.18 -6.05
C THR A 153 -8.30 -12.60 -6.12
N ALA A 154 -7.67 -13.50 -6.89
CA ALA A 154 -8.22 -14.84 -7.19
C ALA A 154 -8.65 -15.62 -5.94
N ARG A 155 -7.84 -15.59 -4.88
CA ARG A 155 -8.17 -16.28 -3.62
C ARG A 155 -9.33 -15.63 -2.87
N PHE A 156 -9.48 -14.31 -2.96
CA PHE A 156 -10.60 -13.56 -2.39
C PHE A 156 -11.87 -13.64 -3.23
N GLN A 157 -11.80 -14.11 -4.48
CA GLN A 157 -13.01 -14.41 -5.27
C GLN A 157 -13.72 -15.68 -4.77
N VAL A 158 -12.93 -16.68 -4.36
CA VAL A 158 -13.41 -18.02 -4.05
C VAL A 158 -13.37 -18.31 -2.55
N GLU A 159 -12.18 -18.39 -1.96
CA GLU A 159 -11.98 -18.89 -0.60
C GLU A 159 -12.27 -17.83 0.48
N LYS A 160 -11.81 -16.59 0.24
CA LYS A 160 -11.87 -15.48 1.20
C LYS A 160 -12.90 -14.41 0.81
N ARG A 161 -13.95 -14.80 0.07
CA ARG A 161 -14.98 -13.89 -0.44
C ARG A 161 -15.66 -13.05 0.64
N HIS A 162 -15.97 -13.66 1.77
CA HIS A 162 -16.61 -12.94 2.88
C HIS A 162 -15.72 -11.81 3.41
N ALA A 163 -14.42 -12.06 3.59
CA ALA A 163 -13.47 -11.04 4.04
C ALA A 163 -13.36 -9.85 3.07
N TYR A 164 -13.47 -10.10 1.76
CA TYR A 164 -13.55 -9.02 0.77
C TYR A 164 -14.84 -8.19 0.93
N LEU A 165 -15.99 -8.85 1.05
CA LEU A 165 -17.28 -8.18 1.21
C LEU A 165 -17.35 -7.35 2.51
N ASP A 166 -16.87 -7.89 3.62
CA ASP A 166 -16.81 -7.17 4.90
C ASP A 166 -15.94 -5.92 4.78
N ARG A 167 -14.83 -6.03 4.07
CA ARG A 167 -13.92 -4.91 3.84
C ARG A 167 -14.52 -3.83 2.96
N LEU A 168 -15.28 -4.20 1.92
CA LEU A 168 -16.03 -3.24 1.09
C LEU A 168 -17.01 -2.43 1.95
N GLN A 169 -17.74 -3.11 2.84
CA GLN A 169 -18.69 -2.45 3.75
C GLN A 169 -17.96 -1.55 4.74
N ALA A 170 -16.92 -2.06 5.41
CA ALA A 170 -16.17 -1.32 6.43
C ALA A 170 -15.47 -0.08 5.85
N LYS A 171 -14.90 -0.18 4.65
CA LYS A 171 -14.20 0.94 4.02
C LYS A 171 -15.14 1.93 3.32
N ASN A 172 -16.31 1.47 2.88
CA ASN A 172 -17.34 2.28 2.24
C ASN A 172 -16.79 3.27 1.19
N TRP A 173 -15.89 2.78 0.31
CA TRP A 173 -15.13 3.64 -0.59
C TRP A 173 -15.99 4.49 -1.52
N LEU A 174 -17.15 3.97 -1.93
CA LEU A 174 -18.09 4.69 -2.81
C LEU A 174 -18.59 6.01 -2.21
N ARG A 175 -18.59 6.14 -0.87
CA ARG A 175 -18.93 7.42 -0.21
C ARG A 175 -17.90 8.51 -0.51
N THR A 176 -16.63 8.15 -0.59
CA THR A 176 -15.52 9.08 -0.83
C THR A 176 -15.20 9.22 -2.32
N TRP A 177 -15.30 8.12 -3.06
CA TRP A 177 -14.97 8.02 -4.48
C TRP A 177 -16.15 7.39 -5.25
N PRO A 178 -17.17 8.18 -5.59
CA PRO A 178 -18.42 7.67 -6.17
C PRO A 178 -18.28 7.09 -7.58
N ARG A 179 -17.15 7.31 -8.26
CA ARG A 179 -16.90 6.77 -9.61
C ARG A 179 -16.25 5.39 -9.60
N LEU A 180 -16.02 4.79 -8.43
CA LEU A 180 -15.49 3.44 -8.32
C LEU A 180 -16.46 2.41 -8.90
N LYS A 181 -15.89 1.39 -9.54
CA LYS A 181 -16.59 0.21 -10.05
C LYS A 181 -16.23 -0.96 -9.15
N ILE A 182 -17.19 -1.45 -8.37
CA ILE A 182 -17.00 -2.61 -7.51
C ILE A 182 -17.32 -3.87 -8.32
N LEU A 183 -16.35 -4.78 -8.40
CA LEU A 183 -16.48 -6.08 -9.02
C LEU A 183 -16.40 -7.17 -7.95
N GLY A 184 -17.11 -8.27 -8.14
CA GLY A 184 -17.19 -9.39 -7.20
C GLY A 184 -16.77 -10.71 -7.81
#